data_AF-A0A5K0VLI1-F1
#
_entry.id   AF-A0A5K0VLI1-F1
#
_cell.length_a   1.000
_cell.length_b   1.000
_cell.length_c   1.000
_cell.angle_alpha   90.00
_cell.angle_beta   90.00
_cell.angle_gamma   90.00
#
_symmetry.space_group_name_H-M   'P 1'
#
loop_
_entity.id
_entity.type
_entity.pdbx_description
1 polymer ?
#
loop_
_entity_poly.entity_id
_entity_poly.type
_entity_poly.pdbx_seq_one_letter_code
_entity_poly.pdbx_strand_id
1 'polypeptide(L)' 'MTMALLAKNKMAFVDGSIPKPTGPHSLIVSWEISNNMVLSWLLNSLHKALTSTVVYATNAAD' A
#
# COMPACT_ATOMS: atom_id res chain seq x y z
N MET A 1 -12.53 3.96 0.10
CA MET A 1 -11.11 3.87 0.49
C MET A 1 -10.30 5.11 0.10
N THR A 2 -10.50 5.66 -1.10
CA THR A 2 -9.81 6.87 -1.60
C THR A 2 -9.82 8.06 -0.63
N MET A 3 -10.99 8.43 -0.07
CA MET A 3 -11.08 9.54 0.89
C MET A 3 -10.25 9.30 2.16
N ALA A 4 -10.20 8.07 2.66
CA ALA A 4 -9.42 7.71 3.85
C ALA A 4 -7.90 7.75 3.56
N LEU A 5 -7.49 7.35 2.36
CA LEU A 5 -6.09 7.41 1.91
C LEU A 5 -5.62 8.85 1.72
N LEU A 6 -6.45 9.69 1.09
CA LEU A 6 -6.18 11.11 0.93
C LEU A 6 -6.07 11.83 2.28
N ALA A 7 -6.99 11.57 3.21
CA ALA A 7 -6.95 12.14 4.56
C ALA A 7 -5.67 11.78 5.35
N LYS A 8 -4.98 10.70 4.96
CA LYS A 8 -3.74 10.22 5.59
C LYS A 8 -2.49 10.43 4.72
N ASN A 9 -2.60 11.16 3.61
CA ASN A 9 -1.52 11.35 2.64
C ASN A 9 -0.88 10.05 2.14
N LYS A 10 -1.69 8.98 1.98
CA LYS A 10 -1.23 7.66 1.51
C LYS A 10 -1.67 7.31 0.10
N MET A 11 -2.37 8.21 -0.60
CA MET A 11 -2.76 7.97 -2.01
C MET A 11 -1.56 7.71 -2.92
N ALA A 12 -0.44 8.37 -2.63
CA ALA A 12 0.80 8.25 -3.39
C ALA A 12 1.45 6.85 -3.36
N PHE A 13 1.00 5.96 -2.46
CA PHE A 13 1.41 4.54 -2.43
C PHE A 13 0.55 3.67 -3.35
N VAL A 14 -0.68 4.09 -3.67
CA VAL A 14 -1.59 3.37 -4.57
C VAL A 14 -1.38 3.81 -6.01
N ASP A 15 -1.15 5.10 -6.25
CA ASP A 15 -0.87 5.61 -7.60
C ASP A 15 0.59 5.41 -8.06
N GLY A 16 1.45 4.89 -7.18
CA GLY A 16 2.86 4.62 -7.46
C GLY A 16 3.76 5.86 -7.52
N SER A 17 3.27 7.05 -7.17
CA SER A 17 4.06 8.29 -7.17
C SER A 17 5.22 8.25 -6.18
N ILE A 18 5.14 7.43 -5.13
CA ILE A 18 6.25 7.15 -4.21
C ILE A 18 6.74 5.71 -4.44
N PRO A 19 7.72 5.50 -5.35
CA PRO A 19 8.32 4.19 -5.55
C PRO A 19 9.15 3.76 -4.34
N LYS A 20 9.43 2.46 -4.23
CA LYS A 20 10.31 1.92 -3.19
C LYS A 20 11.69 2.61 -3.27
N PRO A 21 12.17 3.23 -2.18
CA PRO A 21 13.41 4.00 -2.22
C PRO A 21 14.63 3.08 -2.28
N THR A 22 15.70 3.53 -2.96
CA THR A 22 17.04 2.93 -2.97
C THR A 22 17.99 3.65 -2.00
N GLY A 23 17.52 3.89 -0.78
CA GLY A 23 18.21 4.70 0.24
C GLY A 23 18.65 3.92 1.48
N PRO A 24 18.96 4.63 2.58
CA PRO A 24 19.22 4.02 3.88
C PRO A 24 18.16 3.01 4.28
N HIS A 25 18.56 1.97 5.00
CA HIS A 25 17.66 0.91 5.47
C HIS A 25 16.43 1.46 6.22
N SER A 26 16.58 2.53 6.99
CA SER A 26 15.48 3.20 7.69
C SER A 26 14.39 3.76 6.77
N LEU A 27 14.77 4.30 5.60
CA LEU A 27 13.80 4.79 4.61
C LEU A 27 13.06 3.63 3.95
N ILE A 28 13.77 2.55 3.64
CA ILE A 28 13.18 1.32 3.08
C ILE A 28 12.14 0.75 4.05
N VAL A 29 12.50 0.59 5.31
CA VAL A 29 11.59 0.09 6.37
C VAL A 29 10.38 1.01 6.53
N SER A 30 10.59 2.33 6.55
CA SER A 30 9.48 3.30 6.68
C SER A 30 8.50 3.24 5.49
N TRP A 31 9.03 3.04 4.29
CA TRP A 31 8.24 2.83 3.08
C TRP A 31 7.48 1.50 3.16
N GLU A 32 8.12 0.40 3.55
CA GLU A 32 7.50 -0.92 3.66
C GLU A 32 6.37 -0.95 4.68
N ILE A 33 6.54 -0.31 5.84
CA ILE A 33 5.48 -0.18 6.85
C ILE A 33 4.26 0.57 6.27
N SER A 34 4.51 1.66 5.54
CA SER A 34 3.44 2.45 4.93
C SER A 34 2.72 1.69 3.82
N ASN A 35 3.47 1.00 2.95
CA ASN A 35 2.95 0.17 1.89
C ASN A 35 2.09 -0.99 2.43
N ASN A 36 2.60 -1.72 3.44
CA ASN A 36 1.87 -2.82 4.07
C ASN A 36 0.58 -2.35 4.77
N MET A 37 0.60 -1.15 5.37
CA MET A 37 -0.60 -0.56 5.95
C MET A 37 -1.67 -0.28 4.88
N VAL A 38 -1.27 0.30 3.74
CA VAL A 38 -2.19 0.54 2.62
C VAL A 38 -2.72 -0.78 2.06
N LEU A 39 -1.86 -1.78 1.84
CA LEU A 39 -2.26 -3.12 1.43
C LEU A 39 -3.28 -3.75 2.39
N SER A 40 -3.09 -3.62 3.70
CA SER A 40 -4.05 -4.14 4.67
C SER A 40 -5.43 -3.47 4.55
N TRP A 41 -5.48 -2.17 4.27
CA TRP A 41 -6.73 -1.45 4.05
C TRP A 41 -7.39 -1.87 2.74
N LEU A 42 -6.58 -2.05 1.68
CA LEU A 42 -7.04 -2.56 0.39
C LEU A 42 -7.68 -3.93 0.58
N LEU A 43 -6.94 -4.89 1.13
CA LEU A 43 -7.40 -6.25 1.37
C LEU A 43 -8.65 -6.32 2.25
N ASN A 44 -8.71 -5.51 3.32
CA ASN A 44 -9.87 -5.49 4.22
C ASN A 44 -11.11 -4.81 3.61
N SER A 45 -10.95 -4.03 2.54
CA SER A 45 -12.07 -3.44 1.81
C SER A 45 -12.56 -4.28 0.62
N LEU A 46 -11.74 -5.25 0.17
CA LEU A 46 -12.06 -6.12 -0.94
C LEU A 46 -13.07 -7.19 -0.53
N HIS A 47 -13.94 -7.55 -1.46
CA HIS A 47 -14.82 -8.69 -1.28
C HIS A 47 -13.99 -9.98 -1.19
N LYS A 48 -14.33 -10.90 -0.28
CA LYS A 48 -13.56 -12.13 0.02
C LYS A 48 -13.16 -12.96 -1.21
N ALA A 49 -14.00 -12.95 -2.25
CA ALA A 49 -13.75 -13.65 -3.51
C ALA A 49 -12.59 -13.06 -4.34
N LEU A 50 -12.30 -11.76 -4.17
CA LEU A 50 -11.20 -11.06 -4.85
C LEU A 50 -9.92 -11.06 -4.01
N THR A 51 -10.05 -11.25 -2.68
CA THR A 51 -8.90 -11.31 -1.77
C THR A 51 -7.93 -12.44 -2.13
N SER A 52 -8.43 -13.59 -2.58
CA SER A 52 -7.57 -14.74 -2.96
C SER A 52 -6.62 -14.44 -4.12
N THR A 53 -6.99 -13.54 -5.02
CA THR A 53 -6.15 -13.13 -6.16
C THR A 53 -5.14 -12.05 -5.81
N VAL A 54 -5.40 -11.26 -4.75
CA VAL A 54 -4.61 -10.07 -4.38
C VAL A 54 -3.77 -10.30 -3.12
N VAL A 55 -3.94 -11.42 -2.41
CA VAL A 55 -3.24 -11.69 -1.14
C VAL A 55 -1.72 -11.78 -1.27
N TYR A 56 -1.21 -12.04 -2.48
CA TYR A 56 0.23 -12.11 -2.77
C TYR A 56 0.81 -10.78 -3.26
N ALA A 57 0.02 -9.71 -3.34
CA ALA A 57 0.50 -8.39 -3.72
C ALA A 57 1.50 -7.87 -2.66
N THR A 58 2.69 -7.49 -3.12
CA THR A 58 3.76 -6.96 -2.27
C THR A 58 3.83 -5.44 -2.29
N ASN A 59 3.15 -4.80 -3.25
CA ASN A 59 3.09 -3.37 -3.43
C ASN A 59 1.63 -2.93 -3.59
N ALA A 60 1.25 -1.82 -2.97
CA ALA A 60 -0.11 -1.29 -3.03
C ALA A 60 -0.50 -0.72 -4.40
N ALA A 61 0.49 -0.44 -5.25
CA ALA A 61 0.30 0.07 -6.61
C ALA A 61 0.10 -1.04 -7.67
N ASP A 62 0.24 -2.31 -7.30
CA ASP A 62 0.12 -3.46 -8.21
C ASP A 62 -1.34 -3.91 -8.43
#